data_AF-A0A3M2D5Q1-F1
#
_entry.id   AF-A0A3M2D5Q1-F1
#
_cell.length_a   1.000
_cell.length_b   1.000
_cell.length_c   1.000
_cell.angle_alpha   90.00
_cell.angle_beta   90.00
_cell.angle_gamma   90.00
#
_symmetry.space_group_name_H-M   'P 1'
#
loop_
_entity.id
_entity.type
_entity.pdbx_description
1 polymer ?
#
loop_
_entity_poly.entity_id
_entity_poly.type
_entity_poly.pdbx_seq_one_letter_code
_entity_poly.pdbx_strand_id
1 'polypeptide(L)' 'MKTWREWIASNPSVMMGKPVIAGTRITVELILEKLAAGETI' A
#
# COMPACT_ATOMS: atom_id res chain seq x y z
N MET A 1 3.73 10.38 -18.12
CA MET A 1 4.49 10.45 -16.86
C MET A 1 3.79 9.57 -15.85
N LYS A 2 4.43 8.49 -15.39
CA LYS A 2 3.80 7.58 -14.42
C LYS A 2 3.74 8.26 -13.06
N THR A 3 2.61 8.13 -12.38
CA THR A 3 2.40 8.65 -11.02
C THR A 3 2.32 7.49 -10.02
N TRP A 4 2.44 7.77 -8.73
CA TRP A 4 2.28 6.75 -7.68
C TRP A 4 0.91 6.06 -7.70
N ARG A 5 -0.11 6.69 -8.31
CA ARG A 5 -1.48 6.13 -8.40
C ARG A 5 -1.57 4.82 -9.17
N GLU A 6 -0.61 4.52 -10.04
CA GLU A 6 -0.56 3.23 -10.75
C GLU A 6 -0.16 2.06 -9.83
N TRP A 7 0.44 2.35 -8.67
CA TRP A 7 0.97 1.35 -7.75
C TRP A 7 0.08 1.12 -6.53
N ILE A 8 -0.93 1.95 -6.31
CA ILE A 8 -1.84 1.86 -5.16
C ILE A 8 -3.25 1.56 -5.66
N ALA A 9 -3.83 0.46 -5.19
CA ALA A 9 -5.20 0.08 -5.47
C ALA A 9 -6.07 0.19 -4.21
N SER A 10 -7.33 0.58 -4.38
CA SER A 10 -8.36 0.52 -3.34
C SER A 10 -9.61 -0.12 -3.95
N ASN A 11 -10.01 -1.26 -3.42
CA ASN A 11 -11.17 -2.02 -3.87
C ASN A 11 -11.87 -2.60 -2.63
N PRO A 12 -13.18 -2.35 -2.40
CA PRO A 12 -13.91 -2.89 -1.26
C PRO A 12 -13.80 -4.42 -1.09
N SER A 13 -13.65 -5.17 -2.19
CA SER A 13 -13.47 -6.63 -2.18
C SER A 13 -12.07 -7.09 -1.77
N VAL A 14 -11.10 -6.18 -1.64
CA VAL A 14 -9.72 -6.46 -1.25
C VAL A 14 -9.38 -5.67 0.02
N MET A 15 -9.05 -6.37 1.11
CA MET A 15 -8.68 -5.75 2.39
C MET A 15 -9.67 -4.66 2.84
N MET A 16 -10.98 -4.88 2.61
CA MET A 16 -12.06 -3.96 2.97
C MET A 16 -11.90 -2.55 2.37
N GLY A 17 -11.26 -2.41 1.20
CA GLY A 17 -11.04 -1.13 0.55
C GLY A 17 -9.85 -0.33 1.05
N LYS A 18 -9.06 -0.86 2.01
CA LYS A 18 -7.80 -0.21 2.41
C LYS A 18 -6.87 -0.05 1.20
N PRO A 19 -6.13 1.07 1.10
CA PRO A 19 -5.10 1.22 0.08
C PRO A 19 -4.03 0.13 0.22
N VAL A 20 -3.80 -0.61 -0.88
CA VAL A 20 -2.82 -1.69 -0.97
C VAL A 20 -1.88 -1.47 -2.15
N ILE A 21 -0.69 -2.08 -2.10
CA ILE A 21 0.18 -2.14 -3.28
C ILE A 21 -0.48 -3.02 -4.34
N ALA A 22 -0.61 -2.49 -5.56
CA ALA A 22 -1.27 -3.14 -6.68
C ALA A 22 -0.71 -4.56 -6.91
N GLY A 23 -1.61 -5.54 -7.01
CA GLY A 23 -1.25 -6.95 -7.18
C GLY A 23 -0.90 -7.68 -5.88
N THR A 24 -1.02 -7.04 -4.72
CA THR A 24 -0.71 -7.64 -3.41
C THR A 24 -1.85 -7.44 -2.41
N ARG A 25 -1.74 -8.06 -1.23
CA ARG A 25 -2.55 -7.74 -0.04
C ARG A 25 -1.74 -7.00 1.03
N ILE A 26 -0.69 -6.27 0.63
CA ILE A 26 0.13 -5.44 1.51
C ILE A 26 -0.48 -4.05 1.57
N THR A 27 -0.92 -3.62 2.76
CA THR A 27 -1.49 -2.28 2.95
C THR A 27 -0.40 -1.22 2.91
N VAL A 28 -0.76 -0.02 2.44
CA VAL A 28 0.12 1.14 2.53
C VAL A 28 0.42 1.49 4.00
N GLU A 29 -0.58 1.29 4.87
CA GLU A 29 -0.47 1.44 6.33
C GLU A 29 0.70 0.61 6.91
N LEU A 30 0.81 -0.68 6.56
CA LEU A 30 1.89 -1.54 7.05
C LEU A 30 3.28 -1.01 6.64
N ILE A 31 3.41 -0.50 5.42
CA ILE A 31 4.68 0.08 4.95
C ILE A 31 5.00 1.34 5.77
N LEU A 32 4.01 2.19 6.03
CA LEU A 32 4.20 3.40 6.84
C LEU A 32 4.57 3.06 8.29
N GLU A 33 3.96 2.03 8.89
CA GLU A 33 4.31 1.54 10.23
C GLU A 33 5.77 1.07 10.29
N LYS A 34 6.22 0.30 9.30
CA LYS A 34 7.61 -0.16 9.20
C LYS A 34 8.60 0.99 9.06
N LEU A 35 8.28 1.95 8.20
CA LEU A 35 9.10 3.16 8.04
C LEU A 35 9.13 3.99 9.33
N ALA A 36 8.00 4.12 10.03
CA ALA A 36 7.92 4.78 11.33
C ALA A 36 8.73 4.05 12.41
N ALA A 37 8.86 2.73 12.32
CA ALA A 37 9.72 1.91 13.18
C ALA A 37 11.21 1.98 12.81
N GLY A 38 11.58 2.72 11.75
CA GLY A 38 12.96 2.87 11.30
C GLY A 38 13.48 1.74 10.41
N GLU A 39 12.60 0.90 9.86
CA GLU A 39 13.01 -0.09 8.86
C GLU A 39 13.51 0.62 7.60
N THR A 40 14.64 0.14 7.06
CA THR A 40 15.29 0.65 5.85
C THR A 40 15.36 -0.44 4.77
N ILE A 41 15.75 -0.05 3.56
CA ILE A 41 15.87 -0.94 2.39
C ILE A 41 17.08 -1.88 2.55
#